data_AF-A0A923WGE7-F1
#
_entry.id   AF-A0A923WGE7-F1
#
_cell.length_a   1.000
_cell.length_b   1.000
_cell.length_c   1.000
_cell.angle_alpha   90.00
_cell.angle_beta   90.00
_cell.angle_gamma   90.00
#
_symmetry.space_group_name_H-M   'P 1'
#
loop_
_entity.id
_entity.type
_entity.pdbx_description
1 polymer ?
#
loop_
_entity_poly.entity_id
_entity_poly.type
_entity_poly.pdbx_seq_one_letter_code
_entity_poly.pdbx_strand_id
1 'polypeptide(L)'
;NEDFIFTIFLSDHVVWQRIEHQTGLIIPLPDWDAKADKSFMMKVLDKISVKPDYDLKTVSFDRFAEVVCFANYLALIDPIRIETKYEVFDATAGIIEDTVGVSFYEIFLEKSFTRDFGVD
;
A
#
# COMPACT_ATOMS: atom_id res chain seq x y z
N ASN A 1 -15.53 -15.74 7.63
CA ASN A 1 -15.89 -15.24 8.98
C ASN A 1 -14.88 -14.19 9.43
N GLU A 2 -13.58 -14.43 9.21
CA GLU A 2 -12.50 -13.46 9.44
C GLU A 2 -12.60 -12.21 8.55
N ASP A 3 -12.87 -12.33 7.25
CA ASP A 3 -13.02 -11.16 6.37
C ASP A 3 -14.21 -10.25 6.74
N PHE A 4 -15.27 -10.82 7.33
CA PHE A 4 -16.41 -10.02 7.81
C PHE A 4 -16.04 -9.20 9.05
N ILE A 5 -15.31 -9.81 9.99
CA ILE A 5 -14.77 -9.13 11.16
C ILE A 5 -13.76 -8.06 10.74
N PHE A 6 -12.89 -8.38 9.78
CA PHE A 6 -11.95 -7.44 9.20
C PHE A 6 -12.65 -6.26 8.53
N THR A 7 -13.73 -6.49 7.77
CA THR A 7 -14.51 -5.39 7.16
C THR A 7 -15.10 -4.44 8.21
N ILE A 8 -15.55 -4.97 9.35
CA ILE A 8 -16.02 -4.15 10.48
C ILE A 8 -14.85 -3.38 11.10
N PHE A 9 -13.69 -4.01 11.30
CA PHE A 9 -12.51 -3.37 11.88
C PHE A 9 -11.83 -2.36 10.96
N LEU A 10 -11.85 -2.58 9.64
CA LEU A 10 -11.43 -1.63 8.63
C LEU A 10 -12.17 -0.31 8.81
N SER A 11 -13.41 -0.34 9.29
CA SER A 11 -14.23 0.85 9.54
C SER A 11 -13.89 1.64 10.82
N ASP A 12 -12.97 1.16 11.66
CA ASP A 12 -12.56 1.83 12.92
C ASP A 12 -11.19 2.52 12.82
N HIS A 13 -11.22 3.78 12.40
CA HIS A 13 -10.04 4.65 12.28
C HIS A 13 -9.20 4.78 13.55
N VAL A 14 -9.83 4.79 14.72
CA VAL A 14 -9.16 5.08 15.99
C VAL A 14 -8.26 3.90 16.37
N VAL A 15 -8.67 2.69 16.01
CA VAL A 15 -7.88 1.48 16.20
C VAL A 15 -6.64 1.52 15.29
N TRP A 16 -6.79 1.83 14.01
CA TRP A 16 -5.67 1.83 13.07
C TRP A 16 -4.64 2.92 13.36
N GLN A 17 -5.06 4.15 13.68
CA GLN A 17 -4.14 5.21 14.10
C GLN A 17 -3.37 4.85 15.38
N ARG A 18 -4.02 4.11 16.29
CA ARG A 18 -3.34 3.63 17.50
C ARG A 18 -2.30 2.57 17.17
N ILE A 19 -2.62 1.67 16.24
CA ILE A 19 -1.67 0.65 15.76
C ILE A 19 -0.47 1.35 15.12
N GLU A 20 -0.69 2.30 14.20
CA GLU A 20 0.39 3.12 13.60
C GLU A 20 1.29 3.74 14.67
N HIS A 21 0.70 4.40 15.67
CA HIS A 21 1.45 5.02 16.75
C HIS A 21 2.24 4.00 17.60
N GLN A 22 1.69 2.80 17.82
CA GLN A 22 2.32 1.79 18.66
C GLN A 22 3.43 1.02 17.94
N THR A 23 3.26 0.75 16.65
CA THR A 23 4.21 -0.02 15.84
C THR A 23 5.24 0.86 15.15
N GLY A 24 4.92 2.14 14.93
CA GLY A 24 5.69 3.04 14.08
C GLY A 24 5.55 2.74 12.59
N LEU A 25 4.66 1.82 12.21
CA LEU A 25 4.40 1.45 10.82
C LEU A 25 3.32 2.37 10.23
N ILE A 26 3.44 2.65 8.94
CA ILE A 26 2.42 3.31 8.13
C ILE A 26 1.31 2.30 7.85
N ILE A 27 0.07 2.63 8.18
CA ILE A 27 -1.09 1.86 7.76
C ILE A 27 -1.72 2.61 6.59
N PRO A 28 -1.46 2.21 5.33
CA PRO A 28 -2.01 2.84 4.14
C PRO A 28 -3.51 2.56 4.05
N LEU A 29 -4.28 3.26 4.89
CA LEU A 29 -5.72 3.20 4.86
C LEU A 29 -6.19 3.79 3.53
N PRO A 30 -6.97 3.03 2.77
CA PRO A 30 -7.39 3.46 1.45
C PRO A 30 -8.42 4.59 1.57
N ASP A 31 -7.99 5.79 1.20
CA ASP A 31 -8.74 7.05 1.09
C ASP A 31 -10.07 7.13 1.85
N TRP A 32 -9.96 7.35 3.16
CA TRP A 32 -11.01 8.04 3.90
C TRP A 32 -10.77 9.55 4.02
N ASP A 33 -9.56 10.01 3.73
CA ASP A 33 -9.22 11.42 3.70
C ASP A 33 -8.29 11.70 2.51
N ALA A 34 -8.88 11.99 1.36
CA ALA A 34 -8.18 12.54 0.18
C ALA A 34 -7.55 13.93 0.45
N LYS A 35 -7.20 14.25 1.70
CA LYS A 35 -6.71 15.55 2.19
C LYS A 35 -5.65 15.45 3.29
N ALA A 36 -5.13 14.27 3.64
CA ALA A 36 -3.98 14.17 4.54
C ALA A 36 -2.67 14.39 3.77
N ASP A 37 -2.21 15.64 3.80
CA ASP A 37 -0.86 16.14 3.53
C ASP A 37 -0.07 15.47 2.39
N LYS A 38 -0.41 15.87 1.16
CA LYS A 38 0.40 15.59 -0.04
C LYS A 38 1.80 16.20 0.15
N SER A 39 2.76 15.33 0.46
CA SER A 39 4.19 15.61 0.37
C SER A 39 4.51 16.39 -0.91
N PHE A 40 5.48 17.30 -0.82
CA PHE A 40 5.90 18.23 -1.88
C PHE A 40 6.11 17.56 -3.27
N MET A 41 6.45 16.26 -3.29
CA MET A 41 6.57 15.43 -4.50
C MET A 41 5.24 15.18 -5.23
N MET A 42 4.11 15.06 -4.51
CA MET A 42 2.78 14.77 -5.09
C MET A 42 2.16 15.95 -5.86
N LYS A 43 2.56 17.20 -5.55
CA LYS A 43 2.06 18.38 -6.32
C LYS A 43 2.54 18.38 -7.77
N VAL A 44 3.62 17.66 -8.08
CA VAL A 44 4.14 17.53 -9.45
C VAL A 44 3.41 16.41 -10.21
N LEU A 45 2.89 15.40 -9.50
CA LEU A 45 2.20 14.23 -10.06
C LEU A 45 0.67 14.39 -10.18
N ASP A 46 0.06 15.41 -9.57
CA ASP A 46 -1.39 15.70 -9.66
C ASP A 46 -1.93 15.91 -11.10
N LYS A 47 -1.05 15.97 -12.11
CA LYS A 47 -1.42 15.97 -13.54
C LYS A 47 -1.62 14.57 -14.14
N ILE A 48 -1.27 13.51 -13.41
CA ILE A 48 -1.39 12.10 -13.82
C ILE A 48 -2.22 11.35 -12.76
N SER A 49 -3.33 11.95 -12.31
CA SER A 49 -4.22 11.31 -11.33
C SER A 49 -4.97 10.15 -11.99
N VAL A 50 -4.37 8.95 -11.92
CA VAL A 50 -5.09 7.69 -12.05
C VAL A 50 -5.92 7.55 -10.77
N LYS A 51 -7.25 7.56 -10.92
CA LYS A 51 -8.11 7.20 -9.79
C LYS A 51 -7.91 5.71 -9.52
N PRO A 52 -7.67 5.31 -8.26
CA PRO A 52 -7.52 3.89 -7.96
C PRO A 52 -8.79 3.11 -8.34
N ASP A 53 -8.64 2.00 -9.05
CA ASP A 53 -9.71 1.09 -9.48
C ASP A 53 -9.81 -0.12 -8.53
N TYR A 54 -10.06 0.12 -7.24
CA TYR A 54 -10.27 -0.93 -6.24
C TYR A 54 -11.52 -0.69 -5.36
N ASP A 55 -12.21 -1.77 -4.94
CA ASP A 55 -13.34 -1.72 -3.99
C ASP A 55 -12.93 -2.24 -2.61
N LEU A 56 -12.97 -1.36 -1.62
CA LEU A 56 -12.60 -1.64 -0.23
C LEU A 56 -13.46 -2.64 0.49
N LYS A 57 -14.71 -2.78 0.06
CA LYS A 57 -15.60 -3.80 0.63
C LYS A 57 -15.19 -5.21 0.21
N THR A 58 -14.23 -5.32 -0.72
CA THR A 58 -13.74 -6.58 -1.26
C THR A 58 -12.27 -6.85 -0.91
N VAL A 59 -11.60 -5.95 -0.19
CA VAL A 59 -10.22 -6.16 0.25
C VAL A 59 -10.20 -7.23 1.35
N SER A 60 -9.50 -8.34 1.07
CA SER A 60 -9.26 -9.37 2.07
C SER A 60 -8.23 -8.90 3.10
N PHE A 61 -8.22 -9.54 4.27
CA PHE A 61 -7.21 -9.26 5.30
C PHE A 61 -5.79 -9.47 4.77
N ASP A 62 -5.55 -10.57 4.05
CA ASP A 62 -4.23 -10.87 3.46
C ASP A 62 -3.77 -9.74 2.54
N ARG A 63 -4.68 -9.23 1.71
CA ARG A 63 -4.36 -8.13 0.79
C ARG A 63 -4.02 -6.85 1.54
N PHE A 64 -4.74 -6.56 2.62
CA PHE A 64 -4.42 -5.43 3.47
C PHE A 64 -3.06 -5.56 4.15
N ALA A 65 -2.73 -6.77 4.65
CA ALA A 65 -1.44 -7.03 5.25
C ALA A 65 -0.29 -6.84 4.25
N GLU A 66 -0.45 -7.32 3.01
CA GLU A 66 0.52 -7.07 1.92
C GLU A 66 0.73 -5.57 1.70
N VAL A 67 -0.34 -4.79 1.61
CA VAL A 67 -0.27 -3.33 1.38
C VAL A 67 0.43 -2.62 2.55
N VAL A 68 0.23 -3.07 3.80
CA VAL A 68 1.00 -2.60 4.96
C VAL A 68 2.49 -2.95 4.80
N CYS A 69 2.83 -4.16 4.32
CA CYS A 69 4.22 -4.51 4.05
C CYS A 69 4.84 -3.61 2.96
N PHE A 70 4.11 -3.35 1.87
CA PHE A 70 4.58 -2.49 0.78
C PHE A 70 4.89 -1.08 1.27
N ALA A 71 3.98 -0.46 2.04
CA ALA A 71 4.15 0.90 2.57
C ALA A 71 5.30 1.02 3.57
N ASN A 72 5.78 -0.09 4.13
CA ASN A 72 6.83 -0.10 5.16
C ASN A 72 8.07 -0.87 4.72
N TYR A 73 8.26 -1.10 3.42
CA TYR A 73 9.33 -1.97 2.91
C TYR A 73 10.72 -1.53 3.39
N LEU A 74 10.99 -0.21 3.49
CA LEU A 74 12.26 0.32 4.01
C LEU A 74 12.51 0.01 5.48
N ALA A 75 11.45 -0.15 6.28
CA ALA A 75 11.55 -0.47 7.71
C ALA A 75 11.53 -1.97 7.98
N LEU A 76 10.86 -2.75 7.11
CA LEU A 76 10.65 -4.19 7.31
C LEU A 76 11.70 -5.06 6.61
N ILE A 77 12.35 -4.55 5.55
CA ILE A 77 13.21 -5.36 4.68
C ILE A 77 14.65 -4.90 4.82
N ASP A 78 15.54 -5.85 5.14
CA ASP A 78 16.99 -5.63 5.10
C ASP A 78 17.50 -5.91 3.66
N PRO A 79 17.94 -4.88 2.92
CA PRO A 79 18.41 -5.06 1.54
C PRO A 79 19.68 -5.89 1.44
N ILE A 80 20.43 -6.08 2.53
CA ILE A 80 21.65 -6.90 2.57
C ILE A 80 21.30 -8.38 2.81
N ARG A 81 20.14 -8.66 3.40
CA ARG A 81 19.74 -10.00 3.82
C ARG A 81 18.27 -10.29 3.45
N ILE A 82 18.05 -10.43 2.15
CA ILE A 82 16.76 -10.88 1.62
C ILE A 82 16.67 -12.40 1.75
N GLU A 83 15.64 -12.90 2.46
CA GLU A 83 15.47 -14.33 2.73
C GLU A 83 14.39 -14.96 1.83
N THR A 84 13.45 -14.16 1.32
CA THR A 84 12.28 -14.63 0.59
C THR A 84 12.01 -13.82 -0.68
N LYS A 85 11.35 -14.46 -1.65
CA LYS A 85 10.83 -13.78 -2.85
C LYS A 85 9.74 -12.75 -2.53
N TYR A 86 9.07 -12.88 -1.39
CA TYR A 86 8.02 -11.96 -0.97
C TYR A 86 8.62 -10.61 -0.56
N GLU A 87 9.76 -10.61 0.14
CA GLU A 87 10.48 -9.36 0.45
C GLU A 87 10.91 -8.61 -0.83
N VAL A 88 11.35 -9.34 -1.86
CA VAL A 88 11.66 -8.70 -3.16
C VAL A 88 10.40 -8.06 -3.76
N PHE A 89 9.27 -8.76 -3.69
CA PHE A 89 8.01 -8.26 -4.22
C PHE A 89 7.51 -7.04 -3.43
N ASP A 90 7.52 -7.10 -2.11
CA ASP A 90 7.10 -6.00 -1.23
C ASP A 90 7.95 -4.74 -1.45
N ALA A 91 9.27 -4.90 -1.57
CA ALA A 91 10.18 -3.81 -1.90
C ALA A 91 9.90 -3.23 -3.29
N THR A 92 9.64 -4.09 -4.27
CA THR A 92 9.33 -3.65 -5.65
C THR A 92 8.00 -2.90 -5.69
N ALA A 93 6.98 -3.37 -4.98
CA ALA A 93 5.69 -2.70 -4.85
C ALA A 93 5.82 -1.33 -4.16
N GLY A 94 6.62 -1.26 -3.08
CA GLY A 94 7.05 -0.02 -2.44
C GLY A 94 7.63 0.99 -3.42
N ILE A 95 8.64 0.57 -4.17
CA ILE A 95 9.34 1.39 -5.16
C ILE A 95 8.40 1.86 -6.29
N ILE A 96 7.46 1.02 -6.71
CA ILE A 96 6.50 1.37 -7.78
C ILE A 96 5.56 2.49 -7.34
N GLU A 97 5.05 2.44 -6.12
CA GLU A 97 4.22 3.54 -5.60
C GLU A 97 5.05 4.82 -5.51
N ASP A 98 6.26 4.75 -4.95
CA ASP A 98 7.16 5.91 -4.80
C ASP A 98 7.55 6.53 -6.16
N THR A 99 7.70 5.71 -7.21
CA THR A 99 8.23 6.13 -8.51
C THR A 99 7.14 6.47 -9.52
N VAL A 100 6.06 5.68 -9.56
CA VAL A 100 5.00 5.74 -10.57
C VAL A 100 3.70 6.35 -9.99
N GLY A 101 3.52 6.32 -8.67
CA GLY A 101 2.31 6.80 -8.01
C GLY A 101 1.11 5.86 -8.15
N VAL A 102 1.35 4.57 -8.41
CA VAL A 102 0.29 3.55 -8.45
C VAL A 102 -0.03 3.11 -7.04
N SER A 103 -1.30 3.14 -6.65
CA SER A 103 -1.74 2.73 -5.31
C SER A 103 -1.29 1.30 -4.98
N PHE A 104 -0.81 1.08 -3.75
CA PHE A 104 -0.46 -0.25 -3.24
C PHE A 104 -1.56 -1.29 -3.46
N TYR A 105 -2.83 -0.88 -3.32
CA TYR A 105 -3.98 -1.77 -3.53
C TYR A 105 -4.14 -2.24 -4.98
N GLU A 106 -3.52 -1.57 -5.94
CA GLU A 106 -3.55 -1.93 -7.36
C GLU A 106 -2.35 -2.78 -7.79
N ILE A 107 -1.37 -3.03 -6.91
CA ILE A 107 -0.14 -3.78 -7.24
C ILE A 107 -0.29 -5.26 -6.87
N PHE A 108 -0.41 -6.13 -7.87
CA PHE A 108 -0.54 -7.58 -7.68
C PHE A 108 0.63 -8.32 -8.32
N LEU A 109 0.98 -9.49 -7.80
CA LEU A 109 2.10 -10.29 -8.30
C LEU A 109 1.90 -10.72 -9.76
N GLU A 110 0.65 -10.87 -10.17
CA GLU A 110 0.25 -11.28 -11.52
C GLU A 110 0.34 -10.14 -12.54
N LYS A 111 0.48 -8.88 -12.10
CA LYS A 111 0.60 -7.73 -13.00
C LYS A 111 2.02 -7.60 -13.56
N SER A 112 2.09 -7.18 -14.82
CA SER A 112 3.33 -6.95 -15.56
C SER A 112 3.88 -5.55 -15.31
N PHE A 113 5.14 -5.47 -14.86
CA PHE A 113 5.81 -4.18 -14.64
C PHE A 113 5.86 -3.27 -15.87
N THR A 114 6.16 -3.83 -17.02
CA THR A 114 6.29 -3.09 -18.28
C THR A 114 4.94 -2.76 -18.91
N ARG A 115 3.98 -3.71 -18.90
CA ARG A 115 2.69 -3.53 -19.57
C ARG A 115 1.65 -2.83 -18.72
N ASP A 116 1.63 -3.11 -17.42
CA ASP A 116 0.57 -2.65 -16.52
C ASP A 116 1.00 -1.43 -15.68
N PHE A 117 2.31 -1.26 -15.42
CA PHE A 117 2.84 -0.13 -14.64
C PHE A 117 3.74 0.83 -15.43
N GLY A 118 4.08 0.51 -16.68
CA GLY A 118 4.88 1.39 -17.54
C GLY A 118 6.31 1.64 -17.06
N VAL A 119 6.87 0.71 -16.27
CA VAL A 119 8.27 0.73 -15.84
C VAL A 119 9.14 0.10 -16.94
N ASP A 120 10.11 0.85 -17.48
CA ASP A 120 11.08 0.41 -18.52
C ASP A 120 12.45 0.07 -17.91
#